data_AF-A0A7J8GR57-F1
#
_entry.id   AF-A0A7J8GR57-F1
#
_cell.length_a   1.000
_cell.length_b   1.000
_cell.length_c   1.000
_cell.angle_alpha   90.00
_cell.angle_beta   90.00
_cell.angle_gamma   90.00
#
_symmetry.space_group_name_H-M   'P 1'
#
loop_
_entity.id
_entity.type
_entity.pdbx_description
1 polymer ?
#
loop_
_entity_poly.entity_id
_entity_poly.type
_entity_poly.pdbx_seq_one_letter_code
_entity_poly.pdbx_strand_id
1 'polypeptide(L)'
;MSLLMISENVKLAREYALLGNYDSAMVYYQGVLDQMNKYLYSVKDTYLQQKWQQVWQEINVEAKHVKDIMKTLESFKLDSTPLKAAQHELPASEGEVWSLPVPVERSKEKINK
;
A
#
# COMPACT_ATOMS: atom_id res chain seq x y z
N MET A 1 -13.83 1.14 28.98
CA MET A 1 -13.03 0.84 27.78
C MET A 1 -11.77 0.09 28.20
N SER A 2 -11.47 -1.07 27.61
CA SER A 2 -10.30 -1.87 27.98
C SER A 2 -9.07 -1.42 27.19
N LEU A 3 -7.99 -1.08 27.90
CA LEU A 3 -6.71 -0.69 27.30
C LEU A 3 -6.08 -1.82 26.46
N LEU A 4 -6.36 -3.07 26.81
CA LEU A 4 -5.93 -4.25 26.04
C LEU A 4 -6.50 -4.20 24.62
N MET A 5 -7.80 -3.92 24.50
CA MET A 5 -8.48 -3.83 23.22
C MET A 5 -7.87 -2.73 22.34
N ILE A 6 -7.49 -1.59 22.92
CA ILE A 6 -6.82 -0.51 22.18
C ILE A 6 -5.47 -1.02 21.64
N SER A 7 -4.67 -1.68 22.49
CA SER A 7 -3.36 -2.20 22.08
C SER A 7 -3.45 -3.28 21.00
N GLU A 8 -4.47 -4.14 21.07
CA GLU A 8 -4.72 -5.18 20.06
C GLU A 8 -5.14 -4.56 18.73
N ASN A 9 -6.03 -3.56 18.75
CA ASN A 9 -6.45 -2.87 17.54
C ASN A 9 -5.29 -2.10 16.88
N VAL A 10 -4.38 -1.51 17.66
CA VAL A 10 -3.14 -0.89 17.12
C VAL A 10 -2.27 -1.94 16.42
N LYS A 11 -2.08 -3.10 17.03
CA LYS A 11 -1.30 -4.19 16.43
C LYS A 11 -1.92 -4.66 15.12
N LEU A 12 -3.23 -4.88 15.09
CA LEU A 12 -3.96 -5.24 13.87
C LEU A 12 -3.82 -4.16 12.79
N ALA A 13 -3.96 -2.88 13.14
CA ALA A 13 -3.79 -1.78 12.19
C ALA A 13 -2.40 -1.80 11.53
N ARG A 14 -1.34 -2.06 12.32
CA ARG A 14 0.03 -2.20 11.81
C ARG A 14 0.19 -3.43 10.92
N GLU A 15 -0.37 -4.56 11.31
CA GLU A 15 -0.32 -5.79 10.51
C GLU A 15 -1.02 -5.61 9.15
N TYR A 16 -2.21 -5.00 9.12
CA TYR A 16 -2.90 -4.68 7.88
C TYR A 16 -2.13 -3.69 7.00
N ALA A 17 -1.48 -2.68 7.61
CA ALA A 17 -0.63 -1.75 6.87
C ALA A 17 0.58 -2.45 6.23
N LEU A 18 1.22 -3.38 6.94
CA LEU A 18 2.34 -4.18 6.41
C LEU A 18 1.93 -5.15 5.31
N LEU A 19 0.70 -5.69 5.38
CA LEU A 19 0.13 -6.55 4.35
C LEU A 19 -0.36 -5.77 3.11
N GLY A 20 -0.28 -4.44 3.12
CA GLY A 20 -0.74 -3.56 2.03
C GLY A 20 -2.25 -3.33 1.99
N ASN A 21 -3.00 -3.80 3.01
CA ASN A 21 -4.43 -3.54 3.16
C ASN A 21 -4.63 -2.22 3.91
N TYR A 22 -4.30 -1.12 3.24
CA TYR A 22 -4.32 0.21 3.85
C TYR A 22 -5.74 0.70 4.18
N ASP A 23 -6.75 0.32 3.38
CA ASP A 23 -8.16 0.66 3.65
C ASP A 23 -8.63 0.10 5.01
N SER A 24 -8.37 -1.18 5.27
CA SER A 24 -8.73 -1.80 6.54
C SER A 24 -7.89 -1.21 7.68
N ALA A 25 -6.58 -1.08 7.48
CA ALA A 25 -5.68 -0.49 8.46
C ALA A 25 -6.15 0.90 8.93
N MET A 26 -6.60 1.75 8.00
CA MET A 26 -7.02 3.11 8.30
C MET A 26 -8.29 3.16 9.17
N VAL A 27 -9.24 2.24 8.95
CA VAL A 27 -10.43 2.11 9.80
C VAL A 27 -10.05 1.74 11.24
N TYR A 28 -9.11 0.79 11.41
CA TYR A 28 -8.61 0.43 12.73
C TYR A 28 -7.88 1.60 13.42
N TYR A 29 -7.02 2.32 12.70
CA TYR A 29 -6.34 3.50 13.25
C TYR A 29 -7.33 4.58 13.71
N GLN A 30 -8.36 4.90 12.93
CA GLN A 30 -9.40 5.86 13.31
C GLN A 30 -10.17 5.41 14.56
N GLY A 31 -10.56 4.14 14.62
CA GLY A 31 -11.26 3.58 15.79
C GLY A 31 -10.41 3.64 17.07
N VAL A 32 -9.13 3.29 16.98
CA VAL A 32 -8.17 3.37 18.09
C VAL A 32 -8.01 4.82 18.56
N LEU A 33 -7.81 5.76 17.63
CA LEU A 33 -7.60 7.17 17.97
C LEU A 33 -8.81 7.76 18.70
N ASP A 34 -10.04 7.42 18.29
CA ASP A 34 -11.26 7.83 18.99
C ASP A 34 -11.37 7.20 20.39
N GLN A 35 -11.08 5.90 20.50
CA GLN A 35 -11.11 5.18 21.78
C GLN A 35 -10.09 5.73 22.78
N MET A 36 -8.86 6.00 22.31
CA MET A 36 -7.82 6.64 23.13
C MET A 36 -8.19 8.05 23.52
N ASN A 37 -8.79 8.83 22.63
CA ASN A 37 -9.23 10.19 22.95
C ASN A 37 -10.30 10.18 24.04
N LYS A 38 -11.30 9.28 23.95
CA LYS A 38 -12.29 9.06 25.00
C LYS A 38 -11.66 8.65 26.33
N TYR A 39 -10.62 7.81 26.29
CA TYR A 39 -9.86 7.44 27.48
C TYR A 39 -9.13 8.66 28.09
N LEU A 40 -8.46 9.48 27.26
CA LEU A 40 -7.79 10.71 27.68
C LEU A 40 -8.73 11.70 28.39
N TYR A 41 -9.98 11.82 27.93
CA TYR A 41 -11.01 12.63 28.60
C TYR A 41 -11.46 12.06 29.95
N SER A 42 -11.41 10.75 30.12
CA SER A 42 -11.78 10.08 31.38
C SER A 42 -10.66 10.07 32.42
N VAL A 43 -9.40 10.26 31.99
CA VAL A 43 -8.23 10.27 32.87
C VAL A 43 -8.16 11.61 33.61
N LYS A 44 -8.17 11.57 34.94
CA LYS A 44 -8.02 12.76 35.80
C LYS A 44 -6.56 13.07 36.14
N ASP A 45 -5.67 12.11 35.96
CA ASP A 45 -4.25 12.24 36.26
C ASP A 45 -3.52 12.94 35.11
N THR A 46 -2.98 14.13 35.37
CA THR A 46 -2.35 14.97 34.34
C THR A 46 -1.06 14.36 33.77
N TYR A 47 -0.31 13.62 34.58
CA TYR A 47 0.93 12.97 34.13
C TYR A 47 0.62 11.78 33.21
N LEU A 48 -0.37 10.97 33.60
CA LEU A 48 -0.84 9.86 32.79
C LEU A 48 -1.48 10.38 31.48
N GLN A 49 -2.23 11.48 31.55
CA GLN A 49 -2.82 12.12 30.38
C GLN A 49 -1.75 12.56 29.38
N GLN A 50 -0.65 13.20 29.83
CA GLN A 50 0.44 13.57 28.91
C GLN A 50 1.08 12.35 28.23
N LYS A 51 1.35 11.26 28.97
CA LYS A 51 1.89 10.04 28.36
C LYS A 51 0.96 9.47 27.30
N TRP A 52 -0.33 9.37 27.60
CA TRP A 52 -1.31 8.89 26.64
C TRP A 52 -1.49 9.83 25.44
N GLN A 53 -1.33 11.13 25.66
CA GLN A 53 -1.37 12.12 24.59
C GLN A 53 -0.17 11.94 23.66
N GLN A 54 1.02 11.66 24.18
CA GLN A 54 2.19 11.33 23.38
C GLN A 54 1.94 10.09 22.51
N VAL A 55 1.47 8.99 23.10
CA VAL A 55 1.16 7.76 22.35
C VAL A 55 0.08 7.99 21.30
N TRP A 56 -0.94 8.81 21.62
CA TRP A 56 -1.99 9.19 20.67
C TRP A 56 -1.42 9.94 19.46
N GLN A 57 -0.47 10.86 19.69
CA GLN A 57 0.21 11.57 18.61
C GLN A 57 1.05 10.62 17.75
N GLU A 58 1.79 9.69 18.36
CA GLU A 58 2.57 8.69 17.60
C GLU A 58 1.69 7.85 16.67
N ILE A 59 0.56 7.35 17.18
CA ILE A 59 -0.40 6.58 16.38
C ILE A 59 -1.03 7.45 15.29
N ASN A 60 -1.29 8.73 15.55
CA ASN A 60 -1.83 9.65 14.56
C ASN A 60 -0.82 9.92 13.42
N VAL A 61 0.47 10.01 13.73
CA VAL A 61 1.55 10.10 12.73
C VAL A 61 1.59 8.84 11.88
N GLU A 62 1.52 7.64 12.49
CA GLU A 62 1.45 6.38 11.75
C GLU A 62 0.25 6.32 10.80
N ALA A 63 -0.93 6.69 11.27
CA ALA A 63 -2.14 6.75 10.46
C ALA A 63 -1.98 7.73 9.28
N LYS A 64 -1.29 8.86 9.49
CA LYS A 64 -0.99 9.82 8.44
C LYS A 64 -0.03 9.24 7.39
N HIS A 65 1.00 8.50 7.80
CA HIS A 65 1.90 7.82 6.86
C HIS A 65 1.14 6.82 5.99
N VAL A 66 0.25 6.01 6.58
CA VAL A 66 -0.61 5.09 5.82
C VAL A 66 -1.46 5.84 4.80
N LYS A 67 -2.03 6.98 5.18
CA LYS A 67 -2.82 7.83 4.28
C LYS A 67 -2.00 8.43 3.13
N ASP A 68 -0.77 8.86 3.40
CA ASP A 68 0.15 9.36 2.36
C ASP A 68 0.49 8.24 1.37
N ILE A 69 0.78 7.02 1.86
CA ILE A 69 1.02 5.85 1.00
C ILE A 69 -0.21 5.57 0.12
N MET A 70 -1.41 5.55 0.70
CA MET A 70 -2.65 5.39 -0.07
C MET A 70 -2.80 6.46 -1.16
N LYS A 71 -2.49 7.72 -0.84
CA LYS A 71 -2.55 8.83 -1.79
C LYS A 71 -1.53 8.68 -2.90
N THR A 72 -0.29 8.27 -2.59
CA THR A 72 0.73 7.98 -3.60
C THR A 72 0.29 6.82 -4.51
N LEU A 73 -0.26 5.74 -3.93
CA LEU A 73 -0.81 4.61 -4.68
C LEU A 73 -1.97 5.03 -5.60
N GLU A 74 -2.86 5.90 -5.13
CA GLU A 74 -3.95 6.45 -5.94
C GLU A 74 -3.42 7.35 -7.07
N SER A 75 -2.37 8.14 -6.81
CA SER A 75 -1.68 8.93 -7.83
C SER A 75 -1.14 8.04 -8.96
N PHE A 76 -0.54 6.89 -8.63
CA PHE A 76 -0.09 5.92 -9.64
C PHE A 76 -1.23 5.36 -10.48
N LYS A 77 -2.43 5.20 -9.90
CA LYS A 77 -3.62 4.78 -10.66
C LYS A 77 -4.13 5.89 -11.59
N LEU A 78 -4.05 7.16 -11.20
CA LEU A 78 -4.50 8.29 -12.01
C LEU A 78 -3.50 8.66 -13.12
N ASP A 79 -2.19 8.53 -12.86
CA ASP A 79 -1.13 8.66 -13.88
C ASP A 79 -1.08 7.47 -14.84
N SER A 80 -1.88 6.42 -14.61
CA SER A 80 -2.24 5.44 -15.65
C SER A 80 -3.34 5.95 -16.59
N THR A 81 -3.33 7.25 -16.90
CA THR A 81 -3.67 7.60 -18.27
C THR A 81 -2.61 6.90 -19.12
N PRO A 82 -2.99 6.09 -20.12
CA PRO A 82 -2.01 5.50 -21.01
C PRO A 82 -1.21 6.68 -21.54
N LEU A 83 0.05 6.77 -21.09
CA LEU A 83 1.02 7.69 -21.62
C LEU A 83 0.88 7.57 -23.13
N LYS A 84 0.70 8.69 -23.79
CA LYS A 84 0.57 8.85 -25.23
C LYS A 84 1.73 8.20 -26.00
N ALA A 85 1.76 6.88 -26.03
CA ALA A 85 2.63 6.03 -26.82
C ALA A 85 1.90 5.56 -28.09
N ALA A 86 0.75 6.16 -28.43
CA ALA A 86 -0.07 5.80 -29.58
C ALA A 86 -0.42 6.97 -30.52
N GLN A 87 0.18 8.15 -30.36
CA GLN A 87 -0.15 9.31 -31.22
C GLN A 87 1.03 10.11 -31.78
N HIS A 88 2.27 9.62 -31.70
CA HIS A 88 3.22 10.01 -32.76
C HIS A 88 2.85 9.18 -33.98
N GLU A 89 2.07 9.80 -34.85
CA GLU A 89 1.98 9.54 -36.28
C GLU A 89 3.29 8.93 -36.81
N LEU A 90 3.29 7.62 -37.04
CA LEU A 90 4.29 6.98 -37.90
C LEU A 90 3.87 7.27 -39.33
N PRO A 91 4.62 8.06 -40.12
CA PRO A 91 4.44 8.03 -41.56
C PRO A 91 5.11 6.75 -42.06
N ALA A 92 4.24 5.84 -42.51
CA ALA A 92 4.49 4.81 -43.53
C ALA A 92 5.35 3.57 -43.18
N SER A 93 4.74 2.46 -43.61
CA SER A 93 5.32 1.19 -44.07
C SER A 93 5.84 0.15 -43.06
N GLU A 94 5.02 -0.90 -43.00
CA GLU A 94 5.44 -2.31 -43.05
C GLU A 94 6.05 -2.94 -41.79
N GLY A 95 5.21 -3.71 -41.10
CA GLY A 95 5.49 -5.15 -41.08
C GLY A 95 6.46 -5.69 -40.03
N GLU A 96 6.61 -5.08 -38.86
CA GLU A 96 7.35 -5.70 -37.76
C GLU A 96 6.41 -6.37 -36.74
N VAL A 97 5.89 -7.53 -37.16
CA VAL A 97 5.24 -8.51 -36.29
C VAL A 97 6.34 -9.12 -35.42
N TRP A 98 6.29 -8.82 -34.12
CA TRP A 98 7.13 -9.44 -33.09
C TRP A 98 7.27 -10.94 -33.34
N SER A 99 8.46 -11.38 -33.76
CA SER A 99 8.71 -12.78 -34.05
C SER A 99 8.84 -13.55 -32.74
N LEU A 100 7.85 -14.39 -32.46
CA LEU A 100 7.91 -15.40 -31.39
C LEU A 100 9.19 -16.23 -31.56
N PRO A 101 9.95 -16.51 -30.48
CA PRO A 101 11.17 -17.30 -30.59
C PRO A 101 10.85 -18.71 -31.12
N VAL A 102 11.43 -19.05 -32.27
CA VAL A 102 11.24 -20.36 -32.92
C VAL A 102 11.92 -21.45 -32.08
N PRO A 103 11.25 -22.57 -31.77
CA PRO A 103 11.88 -23.71 -31.10
C PRO A 103 13.00 -24.29 -31.97
N VAL A 104 14.19 -24.48 -31.37
CA VAL A 104 15.33 -25.11 -32.04
C VAL A 104 15.11 -26.63 -32.14
N GLU A 105 14.75 -27.12 -33.33
CA GLU A 105 14.78 -28.55 -33.64
C GLU A 105 16.24 -28.99 -33.85
N ARG A 106 16.75 -29.87 -32.99
CA ARG A 106 18.09 -30.49 -33.16
C ARG A 106 18.02 -31.53 -34.28
N SER A 107 18.52 -31.18 -35.46
CA SER A 107 18.73 -32.13 -36.56
C SER A 107 19.72 -33.22 -36.15
N LYS A 108 19.26 -34.47 -36.17
CA LYS A 108 20.09 -35.66 -35.97
C LYS A 108 20.94 -35.87 -37.22
N GLU A 109 22.19 -35.46 -37.15
CA GLU A 109 23.23 -35.80 -38.11
C GLU A 109 23.46 -37.32 -38.09
N LYS A 110 23.08 -38.01 -39.17
CA LYS A 110 23.58 -39.35 -39.45
C LYS A 110 24.29 -39.34 -40.81
N ILE A 111 25.60 -39.18 -40.66
CA ILE A 111 26.69 -39.38 -41.60
C ILE A 111 26.44 -40.59 -42.52
N ASN A 112 26.53 -40.32 -43.81
CA ASN A 112 26.50 -41.28 -44.91
C ASN A 112 27.78 -42.14 -44.92
N LYS A 113 27.66 -43.47 -45.10
CA LYS A 113 28.78 -44.34 -45.47
C LYS A 113 28.36 -45.21 -46.65
#